data_AF-A0A543G5N4-F1
#
_entry.id   AF-A0A543G5N4-F1
#
_cell.length_a   1.000
_cell.length_b   1.000
_cell.length_c   1.000
_cell.angle_alpha   90.00
_cell.angle_beta   90.00
_cell.angle_gamma   90.00
#
_symmetry.space_group_name_H-M   'P 1'
#
loop_
_entity.id
_entity.type
_entity.pdbx_description
1 polymer ?
#
loop_
_entity_poly.entity_id
_entity_poly.type
_entity_poly.pdbx_seq_one_letter_code
_entity_poly.pdbx_strand_id
1 'polypeptide(L)'
;MELSWRLTEGRLEASFVNLIHFYITSAIFFGINEIFFGINYIFFSINAIFFGINAIFFGINEIFFGINEIFFGINEIFFGINAIFFGINEIFFGINAIFFGINEIFFGINEILFGINEIFFGINAIFFGINYILFGINYNFFGINAIFFGINAIFFGINKIFFGINAIFFGINAIFFGINYILFGINYNFFGINYNFFGINAIFFGINAIFFGINAIFFGVN
;
A
#
# COMPACT_ATOMS: atom_id res chain seq x y z
N MET A 1 -19.61 -4.86 38.87
CA MET A 1 -18.59 -5.34 39.82
C MET A 1 -19.28 -6.26 40.81
N GLU A 2 -19.02 -7.56 40.76
CA GLU A 2 -19.43 -8.48 41.83
C GLU A 2 -18.19 -8.84 42.65
N LEU A 3 -18.28 -8.68 43.98
CA LEU A 3 -17.25 -9.06 44.93
C LEU A 3 -17.52 -10.50 45.38
N SER A 4 -16.67 -11.44 44.98
CA SER A 4 -16.66 -12.79 45.56
C SER A 4 -15.71 -12.83 46.75
N TRP A 5 -16.20 -13.24 47.91
CA TRP A 5 -15.40 -13.42 49.12
C TRP A 5 -15.00 -14.90 49.24
N ARG A 6 -13.72 -15.16 49.51
CA ARG A 6 -13.24 -16.50 49.88
C ARG A 6 -12.60 -16.44 51.26
N LEU A 7 -12.91 -17.42 52.09
CA LEU A 7 -12.26 -17.63 53.39
C LEU A 7 -11.09 -18.58 53.21
N THR A 8 -9.88 -18.07 53.44
CA THR A 8 -8.62 -18.82 53.42
C THR A 8 -7.91 -18.55 54.75
N GLU A 9 -7.64 -19.60 55.53
CA GLU A 9 -6.92 -19.53 56.81
C GLU A 9 -7.47 -18.49 57.81
N GLY A 10 -8.81 -18.30 57.81
CA GLY A 10 -9.47 -17.36 58.73
C GLY A 10 -9.39 -15.88 58.33
N ARG A 11 -8.90 -15.57 57.12
CA ARG A 11 -8.93 -14.22 56.54
C ARG A 11 -9.93 -14.15 55.39
N LEU A 12 -10.66 -13.03 55.31
CA LEU A 12 -11.53 -12.70 54.18
C LEU A 12 -10.67 -12.08 53.08
N GLU A 13 -10.45 -12.82 52.00
CA GLU A 13 -9.73 -12.32 50.83
C GLU A 13 -10.74 -11.93 49.75
N ALA A 14 -10.65 -10.68 49.29
CA ALA A 14 -11.39 -10.20 48.12
C ALA A 14 -10.57 -10.54 46.87
N SER A 15 -11.07 -11.48 46.07
CA SER A 15 -10.50 -11.80 44.76
C SER A 15 -11.24 -11.04 43.67
N PHE A 16 -10.54 -10.21 42.91
CA PHE A 16 -11.09 -9.59 41.70
C PHE A 16 -11.19 -10.64 40.58
N VAL A 17 -12.37 -11.22 40.39
CA VAL A 17 -12.66 -11.97 39.17
C VAL A 17 -13.15 -10.98 38.12
N ASN A 18 -12.24 -10.52 37.26
CA ASN A 18 -12.61 -9.79 36.05
C ASN A 18 -13.18 -10.78 35.02
N LEU A 19 -14.45 -11.15 35.17
CA LEU A 19 -15.23 -11.69 34.07
C LEU A 19 -16.24 -10.65 33.62
N ILE A 20 -15.74 -9.66 32.88
CA ILE A 20 -16.60 -8.69 32.23
C ILE A 20 -16.78 -9.14 30.78
N HIS A 21 -17.82 -9.95 30.54
CA HIS A 21 -18.43 -10.02 29.21
C HIS A 21 -19.28 -8.76 29.03
N PHE A 22 -18.65 -7.64 28.69
CA PHE A 22 -19.37 -6.51 28.12
C PHE A 22 -19.63 -6.82 26.65
N TYR A 23 -20.86 -7.21 26.32
CA TYR A 23 -21.39 -7.00 24.97
C TYR A 23 -21.72 -5.51 24.82
N ILE A 24 -20.68 -4.67 24.74
CA ILE A 24 -20.83 -3.29 24.27
C ILE A 24 -20.69 -3.37 22.76
N THR A 25 -21.79 -3.24 22.04
CA THR A 25 -21.80 -3.36 20.56
C THR A 25 -21.25 -2.11 19.87
N SER A 26 -21.04 -1.02 20.60
CA SER A 26 -20.37 0.20 20.14
C SER A 26 -20.06 1.11 21.32
N ALA A 27 -18.79 1.31 21.64
CA ALA A 27 -18.30 2.38 22.52
C ALA A 27 -17.28 3.24 21.78
N ILE A 28 -17.27 4.52 22.16
CA ILE A 28 -16.26 5.48 21.76
C ILE A 28 -15.26 5.57 22.91
N PHE A 29 -13.97 5.41 22.62
CA PHE A 29 -12.90 5.52 23.59
C PHE A 29 -11.97 6.68 23.24
N PHE A 30 -11.46 7.34 24.29
CA PHE A 30 -10.45 8.37 24.19
C PHE A 30 -9.25 7.97 25.03
N GLY A 31 -8.03 8.14 24.54
CA GLY A 31 -6.82 7.78 25.29
C GLY A 31 -5.57 8.50 24.83
N ILE A 32 -4.62 8.69 25.74
CA ILE A 32 -3.28 9.19 25.43
C ILE A 32 -2.29 8.25 26.11
N ASN A 33 -1.32 7.71 25.37
CA ASN A 33 -0.37 6.72 25.89
C ASN A 33 -1.05 5.45 26.43
N GLU A 34 -2.02 4.93 25.68
CA GLU A 34 -2.86 3.81 26.11
C GLU A 34 -2.62 2.53 25.28
N ILE A 35 -3.06 1.40 25.82
CA ILE A 35 -3.17 0.16 25.05
C ILE A 35 -4.63 -0.26 25.03
N PHE A 36 -5.18 -0.42 23.84
CA PHE A 36 -6.59 -0.77 23.64
C PHE A 36 -6.74 -2.14 22.97
N PHE A 37 -7.74 -2.88 23.45
CA PHE A 37 -8.21 -4.12 22.86
C PHE A 37 -9.69 -4.00 22.59
N GLY A 38 -10.15 -4.37 21.40
CA GLY A 38 -11.56 -4.20 21.10
C GLY A 38 -12.06 -4.82 19.82
N ILE A 39 -13.37 -5.06 19.78
CA ILE A 39 -14.11 -5.49 18.60
C ILE A 39 -15.31 -4.55 18.44
N ASN A 40 -15.55 -4.02 17.24
CA ASN A 40 -16.68 -3.11 16.95
C ASN A 40 -16.65 -1.80 17.76
N TYR A 41 -15.53 -1.07 17.74
CA TYR A 41 -15.35 0.16 18.51
C TYR A 41 -14.88 1.34 17.67
N ILE A 42 -15.01 2.54 18.24
CA ILE A 42 -14.43 3.76 17.71
C ILE A 42 -13.41 4.30 18.72
N PHE A 43 -12.18 4.58 18.28
CA PHE A 43 -11.12 5.09 19.14
C PHE A 43 -10.63 6.45 18.66
N PHE A 44 -10.35 7.33 19.61
CA PHE A 44 -9.67 8.60 19.42
C PHE A 44 -8.45 8.63 20.34
N SER A 45 -7.25 8.68 19.78
CA SER A 45 -6.05 8.60 20.62
C SER A 45 -4.85 9.37 20.09
N ILE A 46 -3.86 9.49 20.98
CA ILE A 46 -2.51 9.92 20.66
C ILE A 46 -1.55 8.95 21.36
N ASN A 47 -0.53 8.46 20.64
CA ASN A 47 0.51 7.58 21.15
C ASN A 47 -0.01 6.27 21.79
N ALA A 48 -0.98 5.59 21.18
CA ALA A 48 -1.53 4.35 21.67
C ALA A 48 -1.12 3.12 20.82
N ILE A 49 -1.42 1.94 21.37
CA ILE A 49 -1.27 0.65 20.70
C ILE A 49 -2.62 -0.04 20.71
N PHE A 50 -3.00 -0.59 19.56
CA PHE A 50 -4.33 -1.14 19.36
C PHE A 50 -4.29 -2.57 18.85
N PHE A 51 -5.20 -3.37 19.39
CA PHE A 51 -5.52 -4.70 18.91
C PHE A 51 -7.03 -4.77 18.64
N GLY A 52 -7.40 -4.76 17.36
CA GLY A 52 -8.76 -4.52 16.89
C GLY A 52 -9.32 -5.61 15.99
N ILE A 53 -10.65 -5.74 15.97
CA ILE A 53 -11.40 -6.26 14.83
C ILE A 53 -12.61 -5.36 14.58
N ASN A 54 -12.88 -5.01 13.32
CA ASN A 54 -14.05 -4.21 12.92
C ASN A 54 -14.16 -2.86 13.66
N ALA A 55 -13.08 -2.13 13.83
CA ALA A 55 -13.02 -0.86 14.51
C ALA A 55 -12.68 0.31 13.57
N ILE A 56 -12.95 1.51 14.08
CA ILE A 56 -12.62 2.78 13.42
C ILE A 56 -11.71 3.56 14.36
N PHE A 57 -10.59 4.05 13.84
CA PHE A 57 -9.59 4.74 14.64
C PHE A 57 -9.31 6.13 14.07
N PHE A 58 -9.18 7.08 14.99
CA PHE A 58 -8.72 8.44 14.75
C PHE A 58 -7.50 8.68 15.64
N GLY A 59 -6.32 8.79 15.04
CA GLY A 59 -5.06 8.64 15.77
C GLY A 59 -3.96 9.60 15.35
N ILE A 60 -2.96 9.73 16.22
CA ILE A 60 -1.63 10.25 15.86
C ILE A 60 -0.57 9.42 16.61
N ASN A 61 0.45 8.94 15.90
CA ASN A 61 1.58 8.16 16.41
C ASN A 61 1.18 6.84 17.08
N GLU A 62 0.40 6.05 16.37
CA GLU A 62 -0.27 4.84 16.80
C GLU A 62 0.37 3.61 16.17
N ILE A 63 0.27 2.49 16.90
CA ILE A 63 0.62 1.17 16.36
C ILE A 63 -0.60 0.28 16.40
N PHE A 64 -0.96 -0.28 15.25
CA PHE A 64 -2.20 -1.02 15.08
C PHE A 64 -1.95 -2.46 14.64
N PHE A 65 -2.70 -3.37 15.25
CA PHE A 65 -2.83 -4.76 14.83
C PHE A 65 -4.32 -5.07 14.67
N GLY A 66 -4.80 -5.31 13.45
CA GLY A 66 -6.25 -5.51 13.29
C GLY A 66 -6.75 -6.11 11.99
N ILE A 67 -8.05 -6.37 11.97
CA ILE A 67 -8.75 -6.95 10.82
C ILE A 67 -10.04 -6.19 10.57
N ASN A 68 -10.32 -5.84 9.31
CA ASN A 68 -11.51 -5.10 8.89
C ASN A 68 -11.60 -3.71 9.52
N GLU A 69 -10.52 -2.95 9.44
CA GLU A 69 -10.39 -1.69 10.17
C GLU A 69 -10.51 -0.47 9.26
N ILE A 70 -10.92 0.66 9.81
CA ILE A 70 -10.88 1.97 9.14
C ILE A 70 -10.02 2.93 9.95
N PHE A 71 -9.01 3.53 9.32
CA PHE A 71 -8.06 4.43 9.96
C PHE A 71 -8.12 5.83 9.39
N PHE A 72 -8.07 6.79 10.30
CA PHE A 72 -7.80 8.19 10.03
C PHE A 72 -6.64 8.61 10.92
N GLY A 73 -5.43 8.73 10.36
CA GLY A 73 -4.21 8.76 11.17
C GLY A 73 -3.13 9.69 10.63
N ILE A 74 -2.15 9.96 11.49
CA ILE A 74 -0.89 10.58 11.09
C ILE A 74 0.24 9.86 11.83
N ASN A 75 1.26 9.45 11.07
CA ASN A 75 2.43 8.72 11.56
C ASN A 75 2.10 7.35 12.18
N GLU A 76 1.18 6.58 11.58
CA GLU A 76 0.83 5.28 12.13
C GLU A 76 1.67 4.14 11.55
N ILE A 77 1.75 3.06 12.32
CA ILE A 77 2.27 1.78 11.86
C ILE A 77 1.15 0.75 11.97
N PHE A 78 0.76 0.15 10.86
CA PHE A 78 -0.32 -0.81 10.82
C PHE A 78 0.12 -2.21 10.38
N PHE A 79 -0.38 -3.21 11.09
CA PHE A 79 -0.29 -4.62 10.74
C PHE A 79 -1.69 -5.22 10.65
N GLY A 80 -2.09 -5.74 9.48
CA GLY A 80 -3.42 -6.34 9.42
C GLY A 80 -3.98 -6.69 8.05
N ILE A 81 -5.29 -6.92 8.03
CA ILE A 81 -6.01 -7.47 6.87
C ILE A 81 -7.30 -6.68 6.65
N ASN A 82 -7.65 -6.44 5.38
CA ASN A 82 -8.89 -5.78 4.97
C ASN A 82 -9.06 -4.39 5.61
N ALA A 83 -8.09 -3.50 5.45
CA ALA A 83 -8.15 -2.20 6.12
C ALA A 83 -8.27 -1.04 5.12
N ILE A 84 -8.95 0.03 5.55
CA ILE A 84 -9.10 1.26 4.77
C ILE A 84 -8.41 2.37 5.53
N PHE A 85 -7.50 3.10 4.88
CA PHE A 85 -6.70 4.13 5.52
C PHE A 85 -6.86 5.48 4.85
N PHE A 86 -6.91 6.49 5.70
CA PHE A 86 -6.83 7.89 5.36
C PHE A 86 -5.71 8.48 6.23
N GLY A 87 -4.52 8.64 5.65
CA GLY A 87 -3.29 8.79 6.45
C GLY A 87 -2.29 9.80 5.91
N ILE A 88 -1.28 10.09 6.73
CA ILE A 88 -0.06 10.79 6.31
C ILE A 88 1.12 10.20 7.09
N ASN A 89 2.18 9.80 6.39
CA ASN A 89 3.41 9.19 6.93
C ASN A 89 3.20 7.83 7.63
N GLU A 90 2.34 7.02 7.06
CA GLU A 90 1.95 5.67 7.43
C GLU A 90 2.93 4.61 6.95
N ILE A 91 3.11 3.58 7.78
CA ILE A 91 3.77 2.34 7.37
C ILE A 91 2.77 1.20 7.52
N PHE A 92 2.46 0.52 6.42
CA PHE A 92 1.52 -0.58 6.41
C PHE A 92 2.16 -1.91 6.05
N PHE A 93 1.78 -2.93 6.82
CA PHE A 93 2.07 -4.34 6.56
C PHE A 93 0.76 -5.11 6.53
N GLY A 94 0.39 -5.68 5.39
CA GLY A 94 -0.90 -6.36 5.35
C GLY A 94 -1.37 -6.90 4.01
N ILE A 95 -2.66 -7.20 3.97
CA ILE A 95 -3.34 -7.80 2.83
C ILE A 95 -4.69 -7.11 2.63
N ASN A 96 -5.06 -6.88 1.37
CA ASN A 96 -6.34 -6.36 0.93
C ASN A 96 -6.69 -4.99 1.54
N ALA A 97 -5.81 -4.01 1.47
CA ALA A 97 -6.12 -2.67 1.94
C ALA A 97 -6.35 -1.65 0.82
N ILE A 98 -7.06 -0.59 1.21
CA ILE A 98 -7.34 0.57 0.38
C ILE A 98 -6.76 1.79 1.08
N PHE A 99 -5.86 2.50 0.41
CA PHE A 99 -5.14 3.63 0.96
C PHE A 99 -5.49 4.93 0.27
N PHE A 100 -5.70 5.96 1.08
CA PHE A 100 -5.78 7.36 0.68
C PHE A 100 -4.78 8.13 1.52
N GLY A 101 -3.61 8.46 0.97
CA GLY A 101 -2.50 8.89 1.80
C GLY A 101 -1.45 9.76 1.13
N ILE A 102 -0.48 10.20 1.93
CA ILE A 102 0.68 10.96 1.48
C ILE A 102 1.91 10.48 2.26
N ASN A 103 2.98 10.18 1.53
CA ASN A 103 4.29 9.74 2.05
C ASN A 103 4.24 8.38 2.77
N GLU A 104 3.50 7.42 2.23
CA GLU A 104 3.34 6.13 2.89
C GLU A 104 4.34 5.07 2.37
N ILE A 105 4.58 4.06 3.21
CA ILE A 105 5.38 2.88 2.88
C ILE A 105 4.54 1.63 3.07
N PHE A 106 4.46 0.82 2.02
CA PHE A 106 3.60 -0.36 1.95
C PHE A 106 4.39 -1.64 1.77
N PHE A 107 3.99 -2.64 2.54
CA PHE A 107 4.37 -4.03 2.37
C PHE A 107 3.10 -4.87 2.33
N GLY A 108 2.59 -5.20 1.13
CA GLY A 108 1.28 -5.86 1.07
C GLY A 108 0.91 -6.62 -0.19
N ILE A 109 -0.28 -7.18 -0.16
CA ILE A 109 -0.82 -8.04 -1.23
C ILE A 109 -2.27 -7.63 -1.51
N ASN A 110 -2.62 -7.45 -2.79
CA ASN A 110 -3.96 -7.06 -3.25
C ASN A 110 -4.35 -5.64 -2.78
N GLU A 111 -3.49 -4.67 -3.03
CA GLU A 111 -3.63 -3.32 -2.49
C GLU A 111 -4.18 -2.34 -3.53
N ILE A 112 -5.00 -1.37 -3.09
CA ILE A 112 -5.43 -0.24 -3.92
C ILE A 112 -4.97 1.05 -3.25
N LEU A 113 -4.17 1.84 -3.95
CA LEU A 113 -3.52 3.02 -3.38
C LEU A 113 -3.86 4.27 -4.15
N PHE A 114 -4.33 5.28 -3.43
CA PHE A 114 -4.56 6.64 -3.90
C PHE A 114 -3.66 7.58 -3.11
N GLY A 115 -2.61 8.13 -3.70
CA GLY A 115 -1.65 8.89 -2.89
C GLY A 115 -0.56 9.64 -3.62
N ILE A 116 0.33 10.21 -2.81
CA ILE A 116 1.43 11.06 -3.26
C ILE A 116 2.70 10.68 -2.49
N ASN A 117 3.78 10.40 -3.23
CA ASN A 117 5.09 10.02 -2.68
C ASN A 117 5.07 8.66 -1.97
N GLU A 118 4.54 7.64 -2.64
CA GLU A 118 4.39 6.31 -2.03
C GLU A 118 5.55 5.38 -2.39
N ILE A 119 5.91 4.52 -1.44
CA ILE A 119 6.81 3.38 -1.68
C ILE A 119 6.05 2.09 -1.45
N PHE A 120 6.05 1.20 -2.44
CA PHE A 120 5.32 -0.05 -2.36
C PHE A 120 6.19 -1.27 -2.63
N PHE A 121 6.08 -2.26 -1.75
CA PHE A 121 6.63 -3.60 -1.90
C PHE A 121 5.50 -4.62 -1.83
N GLY A 122 5.32 -5.44 -2.87
CA GLY A 122 4.24 -6.41 -2.81
C GLY A 122 3.84 -7.12 -4.09
N ILE A 123 2.58 -7.56 -4.11
CA ILE A 123 2.01 -8.32 -5.21
C ILE A 123 0.57 -7.85 -5.45
N ASN A 124 0.17 -7.74 -6.71
CA ASN A 124 -1.18 -7.38 -7.13
C ASN A 124 -1.61 -6.03 -6.53
N ALA A 125 -1.16 -4.92 -7.10
CA ALA A 125 -1.64 -3.62 -6.63
C ALA A 125 -2.06 -2.69 -7.76
N ILE A 126 -3.01 -1.82 -7.42
CA ILE A 126 -3.52 -0.77 -8.28
C ILE A 126 -3.17 0.56 -7.65
N PHE A 127 -2.51 1.43 -8.39
CA PHE A 127 -2.04 2.73 -7.91
C PHE A 127 -2.66 3.86 -8.71
N PHE A 128 -3.05 4.91 -8.00
CA PHE A 128 -3.53 6.17 -8.54
C PHE A 128 -2.80 7.32 -7.85
N GLY A 129 -1.98 8.07 -8.57
CA GLY A 129 -1.38 9.26 -7.97
C GLY A 129 -0.07 9.75 -8.56
N ILE A 130 0.77 10.31 -7.68
CA ILE A 130 1.97 11.05 -8.06
C ILE A 130 3.17 10.53 -7.27
N ASN A 131 4.28 10.29 -7.96
CA ASN A 131 5.56 9.87 -7.38
C ASN A 131 5.45 8.53 -6.63
N TYR A 132 5.65 7.43 -7.36
CA TYR A 132 5.68 6.11 -6.75
C TYR A 132 7.01 5.42 -6.98
N ILE A 133 7.47 4.68 -5.98
CA ILE A 133 8.53 3.68 -6.15
C ILE A 133 7.93 2.32 -5.85
N LEU A 134 7.98 1.42 -6.82
CA LEU A 134 7.21 0.18 -6.83
C LEU A 134 8.13 -1.01 -7.01
N PHE A 135 8.02 -1.99 -6.12
CA PHE A 135 8.76 -3.24 -6.15
C PHE A 135 7.82 -4.43 -6.11
N GLY A 136 7.86 -5.33 -7.10
CA GLY A 136 7.15 -6.61 -7.03
C GLY A 136 6.48 -7.08 -8.30
N ILE A 137 5.27 -7.64 -8.19
CA ILE A 137 4.64 -8.39 -9.28
C ILE A 137 3.18 -7.97 -9.50
N ASN A 138 2.75 -7.91 -10.76
CA ASN A 138 1.38 -7.66 -11.20
C ASN A 138 0.84 -6.30 -10.73
N TYR A 139 1.14 -5.25 -11.47
CA TYR A 139 0.71 -3.91 -11.10
C TYR A 139 -0.03 -3.17 -12.19
N ASN A 140 -1.02 -2.38 -11.78
CA ASN A 140 -1.66 -1.40 -12.61
C ASN A 140 -1.42 -0.01 -12.03
N PHE A 141 -0.71 0.84 -12.76
CA PHE A 141 -0.37 2.17 -12.30
C PHE A 141 -1.01 3.25 -13.16
N PHE A 142 -1.69 4.19 -12.54
CA PHE A 142 -2.30 5.35 -13.18
C PHE A 142 -1.76 6.63 -12.53
N GLY A 143 -0.91 7.38 -13.23
CA GLY A 143 -0.38 8.61 -12.65
C GLY A 143 0.86 9.18 -13.28
N ILE A 144 1.49 10.13 -12.59
CA ILE A 144 2.61 10.92 -13.09
C ILE A 144 3.92 10.16 -12.85
N ASN A 145 4.82 10.54 -11.95
CA ASN A 145 6.12 9.87 -11.90
C ASN A 145 6.02 8.48 -11.25
N ALA A 146 6.64 7.47 -11.85
CA ALA A 146 6.88 6.20 -11.15
C ALA A 146 8.20 5.54 -11.55
N ILE A 147 8.86 4.95 -10.57
CA ILE A 147 9.98 4.03 -10.76
C ILE A 147 9.52 2.64 -10.38
N PHE A 148 9.69 1.70 -11.30
CA PHE A 148 9.20 0.34 -11.15
C PHE A 148 10.31 -0.68 -11.24
N PHE A 149 10.30 -1.66 -10.33
CA PHE A 149 11.16 -2.83 -10.33
C PHE A 149 10.30 -4.09 -10.19
N GLY A 150 10.22 -4.93 -11.22
CA GLY A 150 9.36 -6.09 -11.09
C GLY A 150 8.95 -6.82 -12.36
N ILE A 151 7.81 -7.51 -12.27
CA ILE A 151 7.27 -8.36 -13.34
C ILE A 151 5.80 -8.04 -13.54
N ASN A 152 5.36 -8.03 -14.81
CA ASN A 152 3.97 -7.82 -15.22
C ASN A 152 3.41 -6.50 -14.70
N ALA A 153 3.52 -5.45 -15.50
CA ALA A 153 2.89 -4.20 -15.15
C ALA A 153 2.18 -3.53 -16.32
N ILE A 154 1.08 -2.86 -16.00
CA ILE A 154 0.37 -1.98 -16.90
C ILE A 154 0.48 -0.58 -16.34
N PHE A 155 0.92 0.35 -17.16
CA PHE A 155 1.15 1.72 -16.76
C PHE A 155 0.42 2.68 -17.68
N PHE A 156 -0.23 3.66 -17.06
CA PHE A 156 -0.84 4.81 -17.71
C PHE A 156 -0.25 6.08 -17.10
N GLY A 157 0.25 6.98 -17.96
CA GLY A 157 0.59 8.34 -17.58
C GLY A 157 1.93 8.84 -18.11
N ILE A 158 2.70 9.53 -17.27
CA ILE A 158 3.82 10.37 -17.74
C ILE A 158 5.09 10.05 -16.94
N ASN A 159 6.29 10.14 -17.51
CA ASN A 159 7.56 10.06 -16.78
C ASN A 159 7.73 8.76 -15.98
N LYS A 160 7.90 7.64 -16.67
CA LYS A 160 8.21 6.36 -16.01
C LYS A 160 9.64 5.92 -16.20
N ILE A 161 10.13 5.22 -15.19
CA ILE A 161 11.32 4.38 -15.31
C ILE A 161 10.93 2.97 -14.90
N PHE A 162 11.15 2.02 -15.78
CA PHE A 162 10.76 0.63 -15.57
C PHE A 162 11.98 -0.28 -15.68
N PHE A 163 12.16 -1.15 -14.69
CA PHE A 163 13.13 -2.23 -14.66
C PHE A 163 12.38 -3.55 -14.47
N GLY A 164 12.40 -4.45 -15.46
CA GLY A 164 11.65 -5.68 -15.28
C GLY A 164 11.35 -6.50 -16.52
N ILE A 165 10.26 -7.26 -16.42
CA ILE A 165 9.79 -8.17 -17.46
C ILE A 165 8.30 -7.94 -17.66
N ASN A 166 7.86 -7.96 -18.93
CA ASN A 166 6.46 -7.85 -19.33
C ASN A 166 5.80 -6.55 -18.85
N ALA A 167 6.02 -5.45 -19.56
CA ALA A 167 5.25 -4.23 -19.31
C ALA A 167 4.41 -3.82 -20.52
N ILE A 168 3.21 -3.33 -20.23
CA ILE A 168 2.38 -2.59 -21.17
C ILE A 168 2.34 -1.15 -20.68
N PHE A 169 2.72 -0.20 -21.53
CA PHE A 169 2.74 1.20 -21.15
C PHE A 169 2.00 2.07 -22.15
N PHE A 170 1.18 2.97 -21.62
CA PHE A 170 0.45 4.00 -22.35
C PHE A 170 0.82 5.36 -21.79
N GLY A 171 1.49 6.20 -22.57
CA GLY A 171 1.92 7.47 -22.02
C GLY A 171 3.01 8.24 -22.74
N ILE A 172 3.61 9.15 -21.98
CA ILE A 172 4.61 10.10 -22.44
C ILE A 172 5.86 9.99 -21.58
N ASN A 173 7.04 10.05 -22.20
CA ASN A 173 8.33 10.04 -21.53
C ASN A 173 8.52 8.80 -20.64
N ALA A 174 9.03 7.72 -21.20
CA ALA A 174 9.31 6.55 -20.39
C ALA A 174 10.63 5.87 -20.79
N ILE A 175 11.31 5.34 -19.78
CA ILE A 175 12.57 4.64 -19.90
C ILE A 175 12.35 3.20 -19.44
N PHE A 176 12.72 2.23 -20.26
CA PHE A 176 12.54 0.82 -19.95
C PHE A 176 13.86 0.07 -20.01
N PHE A 177 14.08 -0.77 -19.01
CA PHE A 177 15.17 -1.71 -18.90
C PHE A 177 14.61 -3.11 -18.72
N GLY A 178 14.79 -4.00 -19.69
CA GLY A 178 14.43 -5.42 -19.54
C GLY A 178 13.79 -6.06 -20.76
N ILE A 179 12.76 -6.87 -20.58
CA ILE A 179 12.32 -7.82 -21.60
C ILE A 179 10.81 -7.77 -21.81
N ASN A 180 10.37 -7.89 -23.07
CA ASN A 180 8.97 -8.00 -23.49
C ASN A 180 8.14 -6.76 -23.13
N TYR A 181 8.21 -5.72 -23.96
CA TYR A 181 7.43 -4.50 -23.76
C TYR A 181 6.45 -4.22 -24.89
N ILE A 182 5.25 -3.75 -24.55
CA ILE A 182 4.29 -3.20 -25.50
C ILE A 182 3.98 -1.75 -25.11
N LEU A 183 4.22 -0.83 -26.04
CA LEU A 183 4.48 0.56 -25.69
C LEU A 183 3.70 1.47 -26.62
N PHE A 184 2.90 2.36 -26.05
CA PHE A 184 2.02 3.27 -26.76
C PHE A 184 2.26 4.71 -26.33
N GLY A 185 2.86 5.54 -27.19
CA GLY A 185 2.83 7.00 -27.02
C GLY A 185 4.06 7.77 -27.50
N ILE A 186 4.50 8.74 -26.70
CA ILE A 186 5.50 9.75 -27.11
C ILE A 186 6.78 9.68 -26.25
N ASN A 187 7.94 9.76 -26.90
CA ASN A 187 9.28 9.88 -26.29
C ASN A 187 9.66 8.72 -25.36
N TYR A 188 10.29 7.70 -25.91
CA TYR A 188 10.72 6.55 -25.12
C TYR A 188 12.17 6.20 -25.35
N ASN A 189 12.81 5.71 -24.29
CA ASN A 189 14.12 5.09 -24.36
C ASN A 189 14.03 3.65 -23.88
N PHE A 190 14.58 2.73 -24.65
CA PHE A 190 14.50 1.30 -24.37
C PHE A 190 15.87 0.69 -24.29
N PHE A 191 16.06 -0.19 -23.32
CA PHE A 191 17.27 -0.95 -23.09
C PHE A 191 16.86 -2.40 -22.83
N GLY A 192 16.96 -3.29 -23.82
CA GLY A 192 16.37 -4.60 -23.63
C GLY A 192 16.17 -5.50 -24.84
N ILE A 193 15.27 -6.47 -24.69
CA ILE A 193 14.98 -7.49 -25.69
C ILE A 193 13.46 -7.58 -25.88
N ASN A 194 13.02 -7.75 -27.13
CA ASN A 194 11.63 -7.93 -27.54
C ASN A 194 10.72 -6.76 -27.13
N TYR A 195 10.49 -5.83 -28.05
CA TYR A 195 9.63 -4.70 -27.79
C TYR A 195 8.79 -4.33 -29.00
N ASN A 196 7.53 -4.00 -28.73
CA ASN A 196 6.56 -3.53 -29.70
C ASN A 196 6.20 -2.09 -29.36
N PHE A 197 6.58 -1.15 -30.22
CA PHE A 197 6.36 0.27 -30.03
C PHE A 197 5.37 0.83 -31.04
N PHE A 198 4.41 1.60 -30.56
CA PHE A 198 3.42 2.33 -31.32
C PHE A 198 3.43 3.79 -30.87
N GLY A 199 3.95 4.71 -31.69
CA GLY A 199 4.14 6.07 -31.18
C GLY A 199 4.92 7.05 -32.04
N ILE A 200 5.39 8.13 -31.42
CA ILE A 200 6.03 9.23 -32.14
C ILE A 200 7.56 9.10 -32.13
N ASN A 201 8.19 9.10 -30.95
CA ASN A 201 9.64 9.12 -30.81
C ASN A 201 10.10 7.97 -29.92
N ALA A 202 11.04 7.16 -30.40
CA ALA A 202 11.67 6.11 -29.61
C ALA A 202 13.17 5.96 -29.93
N ILE A 203 13.95 5.64 -28.90
CA ILE A 203 15.35 5.21 -29.03
C ILE A 203 15.45 3.81 -28.44
N PHE A 204 16.01 2.89 -29.22
CA PHE A 204 16.10 1.49 -28.86
C PHE A 204 17.55 1.05 -28.74
N PHE A 205 17.93 0.53 -27.57
CA PHE A 205 19.20 -0.15 -27.31
C PHE A 205 18.89 -1.61 -27.02
N GLY A 206 18.96 -2.50 -28.02
CA GLY A 206 18.45 -3.84 -27.80
C GLY A 206 18.31 -4.74 -29.00
N ILE A 207 17.59 -5.84 -28.78
CA ILE A 207 17.32 -6.88 -29.79
C ILE A 207 15.82 -7.04 -30.02
N ASN A 208 15.39 -7.27 -31.27
CA ASN A 208 14.01 -7.54 -31.69
C ASN A 208 13.02 -6.40 -31.38
N ALA A 209 13.01 -5.40 -32.27
CA ALA A 209 12.23 -4.17 -32.16
C ALA A 209 11.14 -4.05 -33.23
N ILE A 210 9.89 -4.26 -32.87
CA ILE A 210 8.80 -3.92 -33.76
C ILE A 210 8.44 -2.45 -33.54
N PHE A 211 8.60 -1.62 -34.57
CA PHE A 211 8.33 -0.18 -34.51
C PHE A 211 7.24 0.23 -35.50
N PHE A 212 6.20 0.87 -34.96
CA PHE A 212 5.14 1.54 -35.70
C PHE A 212 5.05 2.99 -35.23
N GLY A 213 5.80 3.88 -35.87
CA GLY A 213 5.84 5.27 -35.43
C GLY A 213 6.48 6.24 -36.40
N ILE A 214 6.71 7.46 -35.91
CA ILE A 214 7.23 8.56 -36.73
C ILE A 214 8.77 8.54 -36.78
N ASN A 215 9.42 8.57 -35.61
CA ASN A 215 10.87 8.65 -35.48
C ASN A 215 11.40 7.55 -34.55
N ALA A 216 12.34 6.75 -35.06
CA ALA A 216 13.08 5.77 -34.29
C ALA A 216 14.57 5.83 -34.56
N ILE A 217 15.36 5.61 -33.50
CA ILE A 217 16.80 5.34 -33.60
C ILE A 217 17.05 3.97 -32.98
N PHE A 218 17.77 3.10 -33.71
CA PHE A 218 18.09 1.75 -33.26
C PHE A 218 19.59 1.58 -33.05
N PHE A 219 19.94 1.05 -31.89
CA PHE A 219 21.27 0.62 -31.48
C PHE A 219 21.17 -0.86 -31.07
N GLY A 220 21.56 -1.76 -31.95
CA GLY A 220 21.48 -3.20 -31.72
C GLY A 220 20.99 -3.95 -32.96
N VAL A 221 20.45 -5.15 -32.75
CA VAL A 221 19.97 -6.01 -33.83
C VAL A 221 18.45 -6.03 -33.80
N ASN A 222 17.83 -5.40 -34.79
CA ASN A 222 16.40 -5.49 -34.95
C ASN A 222 16.01 -6.81 -35.62
#